data_AF-A0A3C0VY96-F1
#
_entry.id   AF-A0A3C0VY96-F1
#
_cell.length_a   1.000
_cell.length_b   1.000
_cell.length_c   1.000
_cell.angle_alpha   90.00
_cell.angle_beta   90.00
_cell.angle_gamma   90.00
#
_symmetry.space_group_name_H-M   'P 1'
#
loop_
_entity.id
_entity.type
_entity.pdbx_description
1 polymer ?
#
loop_
_entity_poly.entity_id
_entity_poly.type
_entity_poly.pdbx_seq_one_letter_code
_entity_poly.pdbx_strand_id
1 'polypeptide(L)'
;MSFVTHLECANCGKQFTAGQPHNLCTDCQRPLWVRYDLDAVKSAFPRERLAKRPADLWRYRELLPYADPANVVSLGETMTPILSTPRLGAELGLGNLLFKDESRLPTGSFKARGMALAITMANEFGIRRVACPTAGNAGGAMAAYASRAGMESYVFMPDDTPVINMKETHLAGATVVRVNGLINDCGRLVGEGRELMGWFDLSTLKEPYRIEGKKTMGLELA
;
A
#
# COMPACT_ATOMS: atom_id res chain seq x y z
N MET A 1 -16.35 12.39 -2.45
CA MET A 1 -16.00 12.88 -3.81
C MET A 1 -14.50 12.71 -3.96
N SER A 2 -14.07 11.87 -4.90
CA SER A 2 -12.65 11.67 -5.22
C SER A 2 -12.17 12.79 -6.15
N PHE A 3 -10.95 13.29 -5.94
CA PHE A 3 -10.30 14.27 -6.81
C PHE A 3 -9.45 13.61 -7.91
N VAL A 4 -9.53 12.28 -8.02
CA VAL A 4 -8.82 11.53 -9.06
C VAL A 4 -9.41 11.85 -10.42
N THR A 5 -8.56 12.21 -11.37
CA THR A 5 -8.95 12.47 -12.76
C THR A 5 -8.81 11.21 -13.61
N HIS A 6 -7.65 10.56 -13.53
CA HIS A 6 -7.32 9.36 -14.29
C HIS A 6 -6.13 8.63 -13.66
N LEU A 7 -5.81 7.44 -14.19
CA LEU A 7 -4.52 6.80 -13.98
C LEU A 7 -3.64 7.02 -15.21
N GLU A 8 -2.33 7.14 -15.01
CA GLU A 8 -1.37 7.41 -16.08
C GLU A 8 -0.18 6.46 -15.98
N CYS A 9 0.23 5.84 -17.10
CA CYS A 9 1.43 5.02 -17.09
C CYS A 9 2.68 5.87 -16.83
N ALA A 10 3.45 5.47 -15.81
CA ALA A 10 4.68 6.16 -15.39
C ALA A 10 5.80 6.15 -16.45
N ASN A 11 5.65 5.40 -17.54
CA ASN A 11 6.64 5.29 -18.60
C ASN A 11 6.15 5.83 -19.96
N CYS A 12 5.00 5.39 -20.46
CA CYS A 12 4.51 5.79 -21.78
C CYS A 12 3.43 6.88 -21.76
N GLY A 13 3.00 7.35 -20.58
CA GLY A 13 1.99 8.41 -20.45
C GLY A 13 0.57 8.01 -20.84
N LYS A 14 0.32 6.75 -21.22
CA LYS A 14 -1.03 6.26 -21.54
C LYS A 14 -1.97 6.45 -20.35
N GLN A 15 -3.16 6.99 -20.63
CA GLN A 15 -4.19 7.23 -19.64
C GLN A 15 -5.17 6.06 -19.53
N PHE A 16 -5.67 5.86 -18.31
CA PHE A 16 -6.62 4.82 -17.96
C PHE A 16 -7.73 5.43 -17.09
N THR A 17 -8.97 5.01 -17.32
CA THR A 17 -10.14 5.51 -16.57
C THR A 17 -10.03 5.16 -15.08
N ALA A 18 -10.25 6.13 -14.19
CA ALA A 18 -10.29 5.89 -12.75
C ALA A 18 -11.54 5.09 -12.31
N GLY A 19 -11.58 4.68 -11.04
CA GLY A 19 -12.77 4.03 -10.46
C GLY A 19 -13.00 2.57 -10.86
N GLN A 20 -11.99 1.90 -11.41
CA GLN A 20 -12.03 0.47 -11.74
C GLN A 20 -10.70 -0.21 -11.39
N PRO A 21 -10.67 -1.55 -11.21
CA PRO A 21 -9.44 -2.28 -10.95
C PRO A 21 -8.42 -2.12 -12.07
N HIS A 22 -7.21 -1.71 -11.70
CA HIS A 22 -6.07 -1.64 -12.63
C HIS A 22 -4.86 -2.37 -12.08
N ASN A 23 -4.08 -2.93 -12.99
CA ASN A 23 -2.74 -3.43 -12.70
C ASN A 23 -1.72 -2.66 -13.56
N LEU A 24 -0.66 -3.33 -14.04
CA LEU A 24 0.32 -2.72 -14.94
C LEU A 24 -0.32 -2.16 -16.22
N CYS A 25 0.33 -1.17 -16.83
CA CYS A 25 -0.02 -0.64 -18.14
C CYS A 25 -0.15 -1.75 -19.18
N THR A 26 -1.26 -1.77 -19.91
CA THR A 26 -1.53 -2.80 -20.92
C THR A 26 -0.56 -2.75 -22.10
N ASP A 27 0.12 -1.63 -22.34
CA ASP A 27 0.97 -1.44 -23.53
C ASP A 27 2.45 -1.71 -23.25
N CYS A 28 2.96 -1.28 -22.09
CA CYS A 28 4.38 -1.40 -21.77
C CYS A 28 4.69 -2.11 -20.44
N GLN A 29 3.67 -2.64 -19.76
CA GLN A 29 3.81 -3.41 -18.52
C GLN A 29 4.54 -2.63 -17.38
N ARG A 30 4.41 -1.30 -17.37
CA ARG A 30 4.96 -0.42 -16.31
C ARG A 30 3.87 0.04 -15.34
N PRO A 31 4.24 0.42 -14.09
CA PRO A 31 3.28 0.88 -13.09
C PRO A 31 2.46 2.09 -13.54
N LEU A 32 1.26 2.21 -12.99
CA LEU A 32 0.39 3.37 -13.19
C LEU A 32 0.46 4.30 -11.98
N TRP A 33 0.39 5.61 -12.23
CA TRP A 33 0.24 6.65 -11.23
C TRP A 33 -1.20 7.13 -11.16
N VAL A 34 -1.67 7.47 -9.97
CA VAL A 34 -2.97 8.14 -9.81
C VAL A 34 -2.77 9.65 -10.02
N ARG A 35 -3.55 10.24 -10.92
CA ARG A 35 -3.53 11.68 -11.19
C ARG A 35 -4.73 12.35 -10.54
N TYR A 36 -4.50 13.57 -10.04
CA TYR A 36 -5.48 14.35 -9.27
C TYR A 36 -5.68 15.72 -9.90
N ASP A 37 -6.87 16.28 -9.76
CA ASP A 37 -7.12 17.70 -10.00
C ASP A 37 -6.61 18.49 -8.77
N LEU A 38 -5.35 18.93 -8.83
CA LEU A 38 -4.70 19.59 -7.71
C LEU A 38 -5.24 21.02 -7.47
N ASP A 39 -5.75 21.69 -8.49
CA ASP A 39 -6.37 23.00 -8.35
C ASP A 39 -7.72 22.88 -7.61
N ALA A 40 -8.50 21.86 -7.94
CA ALA A 40 -9.71 21.52 -7.20
C ALA A 40 -9.40 21.10 -5.75
N VAL A 41 -8.36 20.29 -5.51
CA VAL A 41 -7.93 19.94 -4.14
C VAL A 41 -7.56 21.18 -3.34
N LYS A 42 -6.73 22.06 -3.91
CA LYS A 42 -6.30 23.32 -3.28
C LYS A 42 -7.49 24.22 -2.93
N SER A 43 -8.47 24.30 -3.82
CA SER A 43 -9.67 25.13 -3.63
C SER A 43 -10.64 24.53 -2.60
N ALA A 44 -10.82 23.20 -2.63
CA ALA A 44 -11.74 22.50 -1.73
C ALA A 44 -11.20 22.37 -0.30
N PHE A 45 -9.88 22.32 -0.13
CA PHE A 45 -9.28 21.93 1.12
C PHE A 45 -8.00 22.71 1.49
N PRO A 46 -8.13 23.81 2.26
CA PRO A 46 -7.00 24.62 2.70
C PRO A 46 -6.24 23.98 3.88
N ARG A 47 -4.92 24.26 3.99
CA ARG A 47 -3.97 23.60 4.91
C ARG A 47 -4.39 23.70 6.38
N GLU A 48 -5.05 24.78 6.78
CA GLU A 48 -5.49 25.03 8.16
C GLU A 48 -6.51 23.99 8.63
N ARG A 49 -7.26 23.38 7.70
CA ARG A 49 -8.19 22.30 8.04
C ARG A 49 -7.48 20.97 8.31
N LEU A 50 -6.27 20.74 7.77
CA LEU A 50 -5.47 19.54 8.09
C LEU A 50 -5.12 19.49 9.58
N ALA A 51 -4.78 20.64 10.17
CA ALA A 51 -4.36 20.74 11.57
C ALA A 51 -5.45 20.30 12.55
N LYS A 52 -6.73 20.37 12.15
CA LYS A 52 -7.88 19.98 12.98
C LYS A 52 -8.30 18.51 12.83
N ARG A 53 -7.68 17.77 11.90
CA ARG A 53 -7.98 16.35 11.69
C ARG A 53 -7.17 15.48 12.66
N PRO A 54 -7.65 14.26 12.97
CA PRO A 54 -6.84 13.25 13.63
C PRO A 54 -5.50 13.07 12.91
N ALA A 55 -4.46 12.77 13.68
CA ALA A 55 -3.12 12.53 13.16
C ALA A 55 -2.98 11.07 12.69
N ASP A 56 -3.70 10.73 11.62
CA ASP A 56 -3.71 9.41 11.00
C ASP A 56 -3.37 9.50 9.50
N LEU A 57 -3.26 8.34 8.85
CA LEU A 57 -3.01 8.24 7.40
C LEU A 57 -4.14 8.89 6.58
N TRP A 58 -5.38 8.80 7.06
CA TRP A 58 -6.61 9.18 6.34
C TRP A 58 -6.89 10.68 6.37
N ARG A 59 -6.15 11.44 7.17
CA ARG A 59 -6.21 12.90 7.22
C ARG A 59 -5.94 13.57 5.86
N TYR A 60 -5.36 12.85 4.91
CA TYR A 60 -5.05 13.31 3.54
C TYR A 60 -6.05 12.86 2.48
N ARG A 61 -7.28 12.45 2.86
CA ARG A 61 -8.29 11.84 1.98
C ARG A 61 -8.51 12.51 0.61
N GLU A 62 -8.36 13.83 0.49
CA GLU A 62 -8.51 14.54 -0.79
C GLU A 62 -7.40 14.19 -1.80
N LEU A 63 -6.26 13.70 -1.30
CA LEU A 63 -5.11 13.21 -2.07
C LEU A 63 -5.03 11.68 -2.08
N LEU A 64 -6.12 10.98 -1.73
CA LEU A 64 -6.22 9.52 -1.77
C LEU A 64 -7.30 9.09 -2.78
N PRO A 65 -7.13 7.94 -3.45
CA PRO A 65 -7.94 7.57 -4.62
C PRO A 65 -9.34 7.04 -4.34
N TYR A 66 -9.68 6.70 -3.10
CA TYR A 66 -10.98 6.10 -2.76
C TYR A 66 -12.11 7.14 -2.81
N ALA A 67 -13.29 6.72 -3.24
CA ALA A 67 -14.45 7.58 -3.40
C ALA A 67 -15.34 7.60 -2.14
N ASP A 68 -15.54 6.44 -1.52
CA ASP A 68 -16.46 6.26 -0.38
C ASP A 68 -15.69 5.94 0.92
N PRO A 69 -15.77 6.81 1.95
CA PRO A 69 -15.20 6.55 3.26
C PRO A 69 -15.66 5.24 3.93
N ALA A 70 -16.85 4.71 3.57
CA ALA A 70 -17.33 3.44 4.10
C ALA A 70 -16.48 2.24 3.66
N ASN A 71 -15.72 2.37 2.56
CA ASN A 71 -14.85 1.32 2.05
C ASN A 71 -13.45 1.31 2.69
N VAL A 72 -13.13 2.31 3.53
CA VAL A 72 -11.81 2.43 4.17
C VAL A 72 -11.53 1.24 5.09
N VAL A 73 -10.44 0.55 4.79
CA VAL A 73 -9.91 -0.56 5.61
C VAL A 73 -8.72 -0.04 6.39
N SER A 74 -8.93 0.20 7.67
CA SER A 74 -7.90 0.69 8.60
C SER A 74 -7.70 -0.25 9.77
N LEU A 75 -6.45 -0.36 10.20
CA LEU A 75 -5.98 -0.98 11.45
C LEU A 75 -5.51 0.07 12.46
N GLY A 76 -5.78 1.36 12.22
CA GLY A 76 -5.38 2.48 13.08
C GLY A 76 -4.01 3.06 12.76
N GLU A 77 -3.72 3.30 11.48
CA GLU A 77 -2.45 3.86 11.03
C GLU A 77 -2.27 5.28 11.58
N THR A 78 -1.26 5.47 12.43
CA THR A 78 -0.94 6.77 13.02
C THR A 78 0.00 7.58 12.15
N MET A 79 0.03 8.90 12.36
CA MET A 79 1.14 9.73 11.93
C MET A 79 2.37 9.35 12.76
N THR A 80 3.34 8.71 12.11
CA THR A 80 4.52 8.14 12.79
C THR A 80 5.45 9.24 13.28
N PRO A 81 6.19 9.04 14.40
CA PRO A 81 7.00 10.11 14.97
C PRO A 81 8.25 10.40 14.13
N ILE A 82 8.71 11.65 14.22
CA ILE A 82 10.04 12.08 13.74
C ILE A 82 10.93 12.24 14.97
N LEU A 83 11.94 11.38 15.10
CA LEU A 83 12.80 11.30 16.27
C LEU A 83 14.11 12.05 16.01
N SER A 84 14.48 12.93 16.95
CA SER A 84 15.81 13.57 16.96
C SER A 84 16.84 12.62 17.56
N THR A 85 18.01 12.50 16.92
CA THR A 85 19.07 11.55 17.33
C THR A 85 20.42 12.25 17.54
N PRO A 86 20.53 13.20 18.49
CA PRO A 86 21.70 14.07 18.61
C PRO A 86 23.01 13.32 18.90
N ARG A 87 22.96 12.23 19.68
CA ARG A 87 24.15 11.43 20.00
C ARG A 87 24.74 10.73 18.75
N LEU A 88 23.87 10.09 17.96
CA LEU A 88 24.28 9.46 16.70
C LEU A 88 24.67 10.51 15.66
N GLY A 89 23.97 11.65 15.64
CA GLY A 89 24.32 12.81 14.82
C GLY A 89 25.76 13.28 15.11
N ALA A 90 26.13 13.45 16.38
CA ALA A 90 27.49 13.83 16.76
C ALA A 90 28.56 12.79 16.33
N GLU A 91 28.28 11.49 16.51
CA GLU A 91 29.17 10.41 16.08
C GLU A 91 29.42 10.41 14.56
N LEU A 92 28.39 10.76 13.77
CA LEU A 92 28.45 10.80 12.31
C LEU A 92 28.83 12.19 11.74
N GLY A 93 29.05 13.20 12.57
CA GLY A 93 29.31 14.57 12.14
C GLY A 93 28.09 15.28 11.51
N LEU A 94 26.87 14.87 11.85
CA LEU A 94 25.60 15.40 11.33
C LEU A 94 24.88 16.25 12.39
N GLY A 95 24.61 17.52 12.08
CA GLY A 95 23.96 18.46 13.01
C GLY A 95 22.45 18.25 13.20
N ASN A 96 21.75 17.67 12.22
CA ASN A 96 20.29 17.55 12.20
C ASN A 96 19.84 16.15 11.75
N LEU A 97 20.34 15.09 12.42
CA LEU A 97 19.93 13.72 12.11
C LEU A 97 18.56 13.39 12.71
N LEU A 98 17.59 13.14 11.83
CA LEU A 98 16.20 12.80 12.16
C LEU A 98 15.82 11.41 11.64
N PHE A 99 14.97 10.69 12.37
CA PHE A 99 14.42 9.39 11.97
C PHE A 99 12.90 9.43 11.88
N LYS A 100 12.34 9.07 10.72
CA LYS A 100 10.91 8.83 10.55
C LYS A 100 10.59 7.38 10.94
N ASP A 101 10.07 7.17 12.15
CA ASP A 101 9.93 5.82 12.72
C ASP A 101 8.64 5.12 12.28
N GLU A 102 8.71 4.53 11.09
CA GLU A 102 7.62 3.76 10.47
C GLU A 102 7.33 2.41 11.15
N SER A 103 8.12 2.01 12.16
CA SER A 103 7.87 0.78 12.91
C SER A 103 6.70 0.90 13.90
N ARG A 104 6.13 2.11 14.07
CA ARG A 104 4.95 2.37 14.89
C ARG A 104 3.62 2.07 14.21
N LEU A 105 3.66 1.68 12.93
CA LEU A 105 2.46 1.30 12.19
C LEU A 105 1.92 -0.08 12.61
N PRO A 106 0.63 -0.39 12.33
CA PRO A 106 -0.04 -1.58 12.88
C PRO A 106 0.64 -2.93 12.61
N THR A 107 1.44 -3.03 11.55
CA THR A 107 2.15 -4.26 11.14
C THR A 107 3.66 -4.09 11.27
N GLY A 108 4.12 -3.20 12.15
CA GLY A 108 5.54 -2.97 12.47
C GLY A 108 6.40 -2.42 11.33
N SER A 109 5.81 -1.98 10.21
CA SER A 109 6.57 -1.42 9.09
C SER A 109 5.75 -0.50 8.19
N PHE A 110 6.45 0.30 7.38
CA PHE A 110 5.86 1.18 6.35
C PHE A 110 5.00 0.44 5.31
N LYS A 111 5.07 -0.90 5.23
CA LYS A 111 4.21 -1.67 4.31
C LYS A 111 2.73 -1.52 4.65
N ALA A 112 2.41 -1.26 5.92
CA ALA A 112 1.06 -0.93 6.38
C ALA A 112 0.44 0.22 5.57
N ARG A 113 1.17 1.33 5.33
CA ARG A 113 0.63 2.47 4.57
C ARG A 113 0.11 2.08 3.19
N GLY A 114 0.93 1.32 2.47
CA GLY A 114 0.57 0.88 1.13
C GLY A 114 -0.57 -0.13 1.14
N MET A 115 -0.54 -1.10 2.07
CA MET A 115 -1.58 -2.14 2.14
C MET A 115 -2.92 -1.59 2.64
N ALA A 116 -2.92 -0.62 3.55
CA ALA A 116 -4.12 0.11 3.95
C ALA A 116 -4.88 0.63 2.75
N LEU A 117 -4.17 1.29 1.83
CA LEU A 117 -4.81 1.89 0.68
C LEU A 117 -5.11 0.89 -0.43
N ALA A 118 -4.23 -0.05 -0.74
CA ALA A 118 -4.52 -1.05 -1.77
C ALA A 118 -5.69 -1.97 -1.39
N ILE A 119 -5.79 -2.37 -0.12
CA ILE A 119 -6.93 -3.16 0.36
C ILE A 119 -8.20 -2.31 0.44
N THR A 120 -8.10 -1.02 0.81
CA THR A 120 -9.24 -0.09 0.70
C THR A 120 -9.77 0.00 -0.74
N MET A 121 -8.88 0.14 -1.73
CA MET A 121 -9.29 0.18 -3.13
C MET A 121 -9.84 -1.18 -3.60
N ALA A 122 -9.24 -2.29 -3.17
CA ALA A 122 -9.78 -3.62 -3.45
C ALA A 122 -11.20 -3.77 -2.88
N ASN A 123 -11.44 -3.26 -1.67
CA ASN A 123 -12.75 -3.29 -1.03
C ASN A 123 -13.77 -2.42 -1.78
N GLU A 124 -13.37 -1.22 -2.18
CA GLU A 124 -14.19 -0.32 -3.01
C GLU A 124 -14.58 -0.93 -4.36
N PHE A 125 -13.70 -1.75 -4.94
CA PHE A 125 -13.99 -2.48 -6.18
C PHE A 125 -14.72 -3.82 -5.97
N GLY A 126 -15.07 -4.18 -4.74
CA GLY A 126 -15.74 -5.44 -4.43
C GLY A 126 -14.87 -6.69 -4.62
N ILE A 127 -13.54 -6.55 -4.67
CA ILE A 127 -12.61 -7.67 -4.77
C ILE A 127 -12.69 -8.51 -3.50
N ARG A 128 -12.83 -9.83 -3.65
CA ARG A 128 -12.96 -10.78 -2.52
C ARG A 128 -11.70 -11.59 -2.25
N ARG A 129 -10.79 -11.65 -3.22
CA ARG A 129 -9.58 -12.48 -3.15
C ARG A 129 -8.38 -11.65 -3.59
N VAL A 130 -7.31 -11.69 -2.82
CA VAL A 130 -6.06 -10.99 -3.13
C VAL A 130 -4.87 -11.92 -3.03
N ALA A 131 -3.87 -11.72 -3.88
CA ALA A 131 -2.66 -12.53 -3.86
C ALA A 131 -1.41 -11.67 -4.01
N CYS A 132 -0.31 -12.06 -3.36
CA CYS A 132 0.99 -11.46 -3.62
C CYS A 132 2.17 -12.42 -3.43
N PRO A 133 3.24 -12.27 -4.23
CA PRO A 133 4.52 -12.90 -3.98
C PRO A 133 5.36 -12.03 -3.04
N THR A 134 5.70 -12.52 -1.85
CA THR A 134 6.57 -11.78 -0.93
C THR A 134 7.17 -12.68 0.16
N ALA A 135 8.45 -12.49 0.46
CA ALA A 135 9.16 -13.18 1.53
C ALA A 135 9.31 -12.33 2.82
N GLY A 136 8.58 -11.21 2.95
CA GLY A 136 8.77 -10.26 4.05
C GLY A 136 7.51 -9.50 4.45
N ASN A 137 7.67 -8.35 5.11
CA ASN A 137 6.62 -7.59 5.80
C ASN A 137 5.39 -7.22 4.94
N ALA A 138 5.49 -7.29 3.60
CA ALA A 138 4.33 -7.06 2.74
C ALA A 138 3.28 -8.18 2.87
N GLY A 139 3.70 -9.41 3.21
CA GLY A 139 2.81 -10.56 3.37
C GLY A 139 1.94 -10.41 4.61
N GLY A 140 2.58 -10.21 5.76
CA GLY A 140 1.90 -9.94 7.04
C GLY A 140 0.97 -8.72 6.94
N ALA A 141 1.44 -7.64 6.31
CA ALA A 141 0.59 -6.48 6.08
C ALA A 141 -0.61 -6.79 5.17
N MET A 142 -0.42 -7.43 4.01
CA MET A 142 -1.55 -7.76 3.13
C MET A 142 -2.56 -8.64 3.84
N ALA A 143 -2.10 -9.68 4.56
CA ALA A 143 -2.93 -10.60 5.31
C ALA A 143 -3.79 -9.88 6.35
N ALA A 144 -3.17 -9.06 7.21
CA ALA A 144 -3.88 -8.37 8.29
C ALA A 144 -4.99 -7.44 7.77
N TYR A 145 -4.71 -6.66 6.72
CA TYR A 145 -5.71 -5.76 6.13
C TYR A 145 -6.77 -6.53 5.35
N ALA A 146 -6.39 -7.57 4.59
CA ALA A 146 -7.35 -8.41 3.88
C ALA A 146 -8.33 -9.10 4.85
N SER A 147 -7.83 -9.64 5.96
CA SER A 147 -8.67 -10.24 7.00
C SER A 147 -9.58 -9.21 7.67
N ARG A 148 -9.11 -7.98 7.90
CA ARG A 148 -9.96 -6.87 8.38
C ARG A 148 -11.10 -6.54 7.40
N ALA A 149 -10.83 -6.64 6.10
CA ALA A 149 -11.81 -6.41 5.03
C ALA A 149 -12.70 -7.63 4.73
N GLY A 150 -12.47 -8.78 5.37
CA GLY A 150 -13.17 -10.02 5.06
C GLY A 150 -12.83 -10.60 3.68
N MET A 151 -11.62 -10.33 3.17
CA MET A 151 -11.11 -10.89 1.92
C MET A 151 -10.28 -12.16 2.17
N GLU A 152 -10.34 -13.11 1.25
CA GLU A 152 -9.38 -14.21 1.21
C GLU A 152 -8.02 -13.68 0.72
N SER A 153 -6.94 -14.06 1.40
CA SER A 153 -5.59 -13.63 1.03
C SER A 153 -4.65 -14.82 0.83
N TYR A 154 -3.86 -14.75 -0.24
CA TYR A 154 -2.93 -15.79 -0.66
C TYR A 154 -1.52 -15.21 -0.78
N VAL A 155 -0.57 -15.72 -0.01
CA VAL A 155 0.81 -15.23 -0.03
C VAL A 155 1.75 -16.33 -0.45
N PHE A 156 2.44 -16.10 -1.57
CA PHE A 156 3.41 -17.03 -2.14
C PHE A 156 4.81 -16.65 -1.67
N MET A 157 5.48 -17.59 -1.01
CA MET A 157 6.80 -17.40 -0.41
C MET A 157 7.76 -18.50 -0.89
N PRO A 158 9.03 -18.16 -1.22
CA PRO A 158 10.07 -19.17 -1.35
C PRO A 158 10.16 -20.08 -0.12
N ASP A 159 10.45 -21.37 -0.31
CA ASP A 159 10.54 -22.37 0.75
C ASP A 159 11.57 -22.03 1.85
N ASP A 160 12.59 -21.25 1.49
CA ASP A 160 13.67 -20.74 2.35
C ASP A 160 13.36 -19.40 3.03
N THR A 161 12.13 -18.87 2.86
CA THR A 161 11.69 -17.65 3.54
C THR A 161 11.81 -17.80 5.06
N PRO A 162 12.28 -16.78 5.81
CA PRO A 162 12.35 -16.86 7.26
C PRO A 162 11.01 -17.28 7.88
N VAL A 163 11.04 -18.30 8.73
CA VAL A 163 9.83 -18.89 9.35
C VAL A 163 8.96 -17.85 10.06
N ILE A 164 9.56 -16.79 10.60
CA ILE A 164 8.83 -15.72 11.26
C ILE A 164 7.88 -14.99 10.30
N ASN A 165 8.31 -14.71 9.06
CA ASN A 165 7.49 -14.02 8.06
C ASN A 165 6.34 -14.91 7.59
N MET A 166 6.60 -16.22 7.42
CA MET A 166 5.58 -17.22 7.11
C MET A 166 4.52 -17.30 8.22
N LYS A 167 4.97 -17.39 9.48
CA LYS A 167 4.08 -17.47 10.65
C LYS A 167 3.27 -16.20 10.84
N GLU A 168 3.90 -15.02 10.78
CA GLU A 168 3.21 -13.72 10.88
C GLU A 168 2.10 -13.63 9.84
N THR A 169 2.42 -13.97 8.58
CA THR A 169 1.46 -13.91 7.47
C THR A 169 0.31 -14.90 7.65
N HIS A 170 0.60 -16.13 8.08
CA HIS A 170 -0.42 -17.14 8.35
C HIS A 170 -1.33 -16.75 9.52
N LEU A 171 -0.75 -16.31 10.64
CA LEU A 171 -1.49 -15.88 11.83
C LEU A 171 -2.35 -14.64 11.57
N ALA A 172 -1.91 -13.77 10.66
CA ALA A 172 -2.68 -12.62 10.21
C ALA A 172 -3.86 -13.00 9.28
N GLY A 173 -3.99 -14.27 8.89
CA GLY A 173 -5.17 -14.81 8.21
C GLY A 173 -4.99 -15.20 6.74
N ALA A 174 -3.76 -15.17 6.21
CA ALA A 174 -3.50 -15.58 4.83
C ALA A 174 -3.25 -17.08 4.68
N THR A 175 -3.63 -17.61 3.52
CA THR A 175 -3.12 -18.88 3.01
C THR A 175 -1.69 -18.67 2.54
N VAL A 176 -0.73 -19.25 3.26
CA VAL A 176 0.70 -19.19 2.90
C VAL A 176 1.04 -20.38 2.00
N VAL A 177 1.42 -20.09 0.77
CA VAL A 177 1.87 -21.09 -0.20
C VAL A 177 3.40 -21.04 -0.26
N ARG A 178 4.01 -22.14 0.16
CA ARG A 178 5.46 -22.32 0.09
C ARG A 178 5.83 -22.86 -1.29
N VAL A 179 6.79 -22.21 -1.94
CA VAL A 179 7.21 -22.51 -3.31
C VAL A 179 8.66 -22.97 -3.29
N ASN A 180 8.90 -24.17 -3.81
CA ASN A 180 10.24 -24.66 -4.09
C ASN A 180 10.82 -23.91 -5.30
N GLY A 181 11.31 -22.70 -5.07
CA GLY A 181 11.78 -21.77 -6.09
C GLY A 181 12.07 -20.40 -5.50
N LEU A 182 12.37 -19.44 -6.38
CA LEU A 182 12.69 -18.07 -5.99
C LEU A 182 11.45 -17.18 -6.00
N ILE A 183 11.60 -15.94 -5.52
CA ILE A 183 10.50 -14.96 -5.47
C ILE A 183 9.87 -14.69 -6.84
N ASN A 184 10.65 -14.83 -7.92
CA ASN A 184 10.15 -14.71 -9.29
C ASN A 184 9.21 -15.86 -9.66
N ASP A 185 9.48 -17.08 -9.18
CA ASP A 185 8.58 -18.24 -9.37
C ASP A 185 7.27 -18.04 -8.62
N CYS A 186 7.33 -17.50 -7.39
CA CYS A 186 6.14 -17.08 -6.65
C CYS A 186 5.32 -16.06 -7.46
N GLY A 187 5.98 -15.07 -8.06
CA GLY A 187 5.30 -14.05 -8.87
C GLY A 187 4.69 -14.59 -10.15
N ARG A 188 5.34 -15.58 -10.77
CA ARG A 188 4.80 -16.31 -11.92
C ARG A 188 3.54 -17.09 -11.53
N LEU A 189 3.56 -17.84 -10.42
CA LEU A 189 2.41 -18.60 -9.92
C LEU A 189 1.21 -17.70 -9.57
N VAL A 190 1.46 -16.55 -8.95
CA VAL A 190 0.40 -15.55 -8.68
C VAL A 190 -0.23 -15.05 -9.99
N GLY A 191 0.59 -14.79 -11.02
CA GLY A 191 0.12 -14.37 -12.34
C GLY A 191 -0.70 -15.44 -13.06
N GLU A 192 -0.19 -16.67 -13.10
CA GLU A 192 -0.85 -17.83 -13.74
C GLU A 192 -2.17 -18.20 -13.06
N GLY A 193 -2.26 -18.07 -11.73
CA GLY A 193 -3.47 -18.39 -10.98
C GLY A 193 -4.53 -17.29 -10.96
N ARG A 194 -4.29 -16.12 -11.57
CA ARG A 194 -5.20 -14.97 -11.51
C ARG A 194 -6.61 -15.30 -12.00
N GLU A 195 -6.72 -15.88 -13.20
CA GLU A 195 -8.01 -16.22 -13.81
C GLU A 195 -8.66 -17.44 -13.12
N LEU A 196 -7.84 -18.43 -12.75
CA LEU A 196 -8.31 -19.67 -12.13
C LEU A 196 -8.89 -19.45 -10.73
N MET A 197 -8.25 -18.57 -9.95
CA MET A 197 -8.60 -18.35 -8.55
C MET A 197 -9.43 -17.07 -8.35
N GLY A 198 -9.46 -16.19 -9.35
CA GLY A 198 -10.21 -14.94 -9.33
C GLY A 198 -9.64 -13.90 -8.37
N TRP A 199 -8.35 -13.99 -8.03
CA TRP A 199 -7.71 -13.02 -7.13
C TRP A 199 -7.21 -11.78 -7.87
N PHE A 200 -7.13 -10.67 -7.14
CA PHE A 200 -6.43 -9.48 -7.58
C PHE A 200 -4.96 -9.53 -7.14
N ASP A 201 -4.06 -9.28 -8.08
CA ASP A 201 -2.61 -9.37 -7.87
C ASP A 201 -2.07 -8.08 -7.22
N LEU A 202 -1.76 -8.15 -5.92
CA LEU A 202 -1.17 -7.07 -5.12
C LEU A 202 0.37 -7.11 -5.09
N SER A 203 0.99 -7.79 -6.07
CA SER A 203 2.44 -7.76 -6.28
C SER A 203 3.00 -6.35 -6.23
N THR A 204 4.21 -6.22 -5.68
CA THR A 204 4.88 -4.93 -5.53
C THR A 204 4.97 -4.19 -6.87
N LEU A 205 4.41 -2.97 -6.91
CA LEU A 205 4.34 -2.06 -8.06
C LEU A 205 3.48 -2.51 -9.24
N LYS A 206 2.71 -3.61 -9.14
CA LYS A 206 1.77 -3.95 -10.20
C LYS A 206 0.48 -3.14 -10.09
N GLU A 207 -0.13 -3.13 -8.92
CA GLU A 207 -1.28 -2.29 -8.63
C GLU A 207 -0.85 -0.85 -8.24
N PRO A 208 -1.63 0.17 -8.60
CA PRO A 208 -1.21 1.57 -8.49
C PRO A 208 -1.37 2.19 -7.09
N TYR A 209 -2.17 1.60 -6.22
CA TYR A 209 -2.68 2.24 -5.02
C TYR A 209 -1.76 2.13 -3.80
N ARG A 210 -0.85 1.14 -3.72
CA ARG A 210 0.16 1.11 -2.64
C ARG A 210 1.08 2.33 -2.64
N ILE A 211 1.34 2.93 -3.80
CA ILE A 211 2.16 4.14 -3.90
C ILE A 211 1.44 5.30 -3.23
N GLU A 212 0.14 5.44 -3.47
CA GLU A 212 -0.69 6.50 -2.90
C GLU A 212 -0.71 6.44 -1.36
N GLY A 213 -0.69 5.24 -0.77
CA GLY A 213 -0.62 5.07 0.67
C GLY A 213 0.75 5.49 1.22
N LYS A 214 1.83 5.08 0.54
CA LYS A 214 3.20 5.47 0.91
C LYS A 214 3.47 6.96 0.76
N LYS A 215 2.85 7.62 -0.21
CA LYS A 215 2.95 9.08 -0.45
C LYS A 215 2.62 9.89 0.80
N THR A 216 1.72 9.38 1.67
CA THR A 216 1.39 10.04 2.94
C THR A 216 2.60 10.25 3.84
N MET A 217 3.63 9.41 3.76
CA MET A 217 4.90 9.62 4.46
C MET A 217 5.57 10.94 4.05
N GLY A 218 5.54 11.29 2.76
CA GLY A 218 6.04 12.58 2.27
C GLY A 218 5.18 13.75 2.74
N LEU A 219 3.85 13.58 2.78
CA LEU A 219 2.92 14.58 3.29
C LEU A 219 3.06 14.82 4.80
N GLU A 220 3.53 13.83 5.56
CA GLU A 220 3.82 13.96 6.98
C GLU A 220 5.14 14.69 7.26
N LEU A 221 6.05 14.74 6.27
CA LEU A 221 7.35 15.40 6.38
C LEU A 221 7.34 16.87 5.93
N ALA A 222 6.30 17.31 5.20
CA ALA A 222 6.19 18.64 4.57
C ALA A 222 5.41 19.68 5.39
#